data_AF-A0A4R3NDE9-F1
#
_entry.id   AF-A0A4R3NDE9-F1
#
_cell.length_a   1.000
_cell.length_b   1.000
_cell.length_c   1.000
_cell.angle_alpha   90.00
_cell.angle_beta   90.00
_cell.angle_gamma   90.00
#
_symmetry.space_group_name_H-M   'P 1'
#
loop_
_entity.id
_entity.type
_entity.pdbx_description
1 polymer ?
#
loop_
_entity_poly.entity_id
_entity_poly.type
_entity_poly.pdbx_seq_one_letter_code
_entity_poly.pdbx_strand_id
1 'polypeptide(L)'
;MLRKSNKGYFLLDAVFSFSLFLTVIVCFLPVIHHIKLESTIINTRLMMISALYSEMQHLKMETFIPVEREMTINHHHAWIQIEDRNDVWYGCIRWNNVRGESEDACLLAPKNE
;
A
#
# COMPACT_ATOMS: atom_id res chain seq x y z
N MET A 1 -61.87 13.47 11.82
CA MET A 1 -61.44 14.87 11.56
C MET A 1 -60.11 15.05 12.28
N LEU A 2 -58.96 14.97 11.63
CA LEU A 2 -58.21 16.15 11.14
C LEU A 2 -57.25 15.70 10.02
N ARG A 3 -57.78 15.60 8.80
CA ARG A 3 -56.95 15.67 7.59
C ARG A 3 -56.67 17.15 7.34
N LYS A 4 -55.51 17.66 7.78
CA LYS A 4 -54.95 18.96 7.30
C LYS A 4 -53.53 19.24 7.83
N SER A 5 -52.56 18.44 7.40
CA SER A 5 -51.24 18.95 6.99
C SER A 5 -50.43 17.81 6.34
N ASN A 6 -50.67 17.54 5.05
CA ASN A 6 -49.88 16.57 4.30
C ASN A 6 -48.40 17.00 4.13
N LYS A 7 -48.10 18.28 4.38
CA LYS A 7 -46.74 18.84 4.29
C LYS A 7 -45.83 18.36 5.42
N GLY A 8 -46.35 18.23 6.64
CA GLY A 8 -45.58 17.75 7.79
C GLY A 8 -45.20 16.28 7.68
N TYR A 9 -46.13 15.45 7.18
CA TYR A 9 -45.86 14.04 6.90
C TYR A 9 -44.79 13.86 5.80
N PHE A 10 -44.89 14.62 4.71
CA PHE A 10 -43.91 14.58 3.62
C PHE A 10 -42.52 15.05 4.07
N LEU A 11 -42.44 16.07 4.93
CA LEU A 11 -41.17 16.52 5.51
C LEU A 11 -40.55 15.46 6.40
N LEU A 12 -41.33 14.80 7.26
CA LEU A 12 -40.83 13.70 8.11
C LEU A 12 -40.32 12.54 7.27
N ASP A 13 -41.09 12.11 6.26
CA ASP A 13 -40.72 11.01 5.37
C ASP A 13 -39.44 11.32 4.57
N ALA A 14 -39.29 12.57 4.11
CA ALA A 14 -38.07 13.05 3.47
C ALA A 14 -36.87 13.04 4.42
N VAL A 15 -37.04 13.48 5.68
CA VAL A 15 -35.98 13.46 6.70
C VAL A 15 -35.56 12.03 7.02
N PHE A 16 -36.51 11.11 7.20
CA PHE A 16 -36.20 9.70 7.43
C PHE A 16 -35.45 9.08 6.25
N SER A 17 -35.94 9.28 5.03
CA SER A 17 -35.27 8.79 3.82
C SER A 17 -33.86 9.35 3.65
N PHE A 18 -33.68 10.65 3.92
CA PHE A 18 -32.37 11.30 3.86
C PHE A 18 -31.42 10.80 4.96
N SER A 19 -31.93 10.54 6.17
CA SER A 19 -31.12 9.99 7.27
C SER A 19 -30.60 8.58 6.96
N LEU A 20 -31.44 7.75 6.34
CA LEU A 20 -31.04 6.42 5.87
C LEU A 20 -29.98 6.53 4.77
N PHE A 21 -30.18 7.43 3.81
CA PHE A 21 -29.21 7.67 2.76
C PHE A 21 -27.86 8.17 3.30
N LEU A 22 -27.87 9.10 4.25
CA LEU A 22 -26.65 9.55 4.94
C LEU A 22 -25.97 8.41 5.68
N THR A 23 -26.74 7.55 6.35
CA THR A 23 -26.19 6.39 7.08
C THR A 23 -25.44 5.46 6.13
N VAL A 24 -26.03 5.19 4.97
CA VAL A 24 -25.38 4.41 3.90
C VAL A 24 -24.07 5.09 3.48
N ILE A 25 -24.08 6.38 3.15
CA ILE A 25 -22.86 7.10 2.74
C ILE A 25 -21.78 7.04 3.81
N VAL A 26 -22.13 7.34 5.07
CA VAL A 26 -21.19 7.38 6.19
C VAL A 26 -20.59 5.99 6.47
N CYS A 27 -21.36 4.91 6.24
CA CYS A 27 -20.84 3.54 6.36
C CYS A 27 -19.92 3.15 5.20
N PHE A 28 -20.28 3.45 3.95
CA PHE A 28 -19.53 2.99 2.78
C PHE A 28 -18.29 3.83 2.46
N LEU A 29 -18.33 5.14 2.73
CA LEU A 29 -17.21 6.04 2.47
C LEU A 29 -15.88 5.58 3.13
N PRO A 30 -15.82 5.29 4.45
CA PRO A 30 -14.58 4.83 5.08
C PRO A 30 -14.15 3.45 4.56
N VAL A 31 -15.08 2.57 4.22
CA VAL A 31 -14.77 1.24 3.65
C VAL A 31 -14.07 1.39 2.30
N ILE A 32 -14.61 2.21 1.40
CA ILE A 32 -14.01 2.46 0.08
C ILE A 32 -12.63 3.11 0.23
N HIS A 33 -12.52 4.08 1.14
CA HIS A 33 -11.24 4.74 1.42
C HIS A 33 -10.20 3.75 1.94
N HIS A 34 -10.58 2.87 2.86
CA HIS A 34 -9.69 1.87 3.42
C HIS A 34 -9.21 0.86 2.37
N ILE A 35 -10.12 0.35 1.53
CA ILE A 35 -9.77 -0.57 0.42
C ILE A 35 -8.77 0.09 -0.54
N LYS A 36 -8.96 1.37 -0.87
CA LYS A 36 -8.02 2.10 -1.74
C LYS A 36 -6.64 2.20 -1.11
N LEU A 37 -6.55 2.55 0.18
CA LEU A 37 -5.27 2.62 0.89
C LEU A 37 -4.55 1.28 0.94
N GLU A 38 -5.25 0.20 1.28
CA GLU A 38 -4.68 -1.16 1.31
C GLU A 38 -4.17 -1.58 -0.07
N SER A 39 -4.94 -1.30 -1.12
CA SER A 39 -4.53 -1.57 -2.50
C SER A 39 -3.24 -0.80 -2.87
N THR A 40 -3.14 0.47 -2.48
CA THR A 40 -1.90 1.25 -2.71
C THR A 40 -0.71 0.64 -1.97
N ILE A 41 -0.87 0.25 -0.70
CA ILE A 41 0.19 -0.37 0.10
C ILE A 41 0.69 -1.67 -0.56
N ILE A 42 -0.24 -2.55 -0.95
CA ILE A 42 0.09 -3.82 -1.61
C ILE A 42 0.83 -3.56 -2.93
N ASN A 43 0.35 -2.63 -3.74
CA ASN A 43 1.00 -2.30 -5.02
C ASN A 43 2.40 -1.72 -4.81
N THR A 44 2.60 -0.81 -3.85
CA THR A 44 3.93 -0.29 -3.49
C THR A 44 4.85 -1.40 -3.04
N ARG A 45 4.38 -2.31 -2.17
CA ARG A 45 5.17 -3.45 -1.71
C ARG A 45 5.60 -4.37 -2.86
N LEU A 46 4.70 -4.69 -3.77
CA LEU A 46 5.02 -5.49 -4.96
C LEU A 46 6.05 -4.80 -5.84
N MET A 47 5.92 -3.48 -6.05
CA MET A 47 6.90 -2.68 -6.79
C MET A 47 8.28 -2.74 -6.12
N MET A 48 8.37 -2.53 -4.81
CA MET A 48 9.63 -2.58 -4.06
C MET A 48 10.31 -3.95 -4.15
N ILE A 49 9.55 -5.03 -3.97
CA ILE A 49 10.04 -6.40 -4.10
C ILE A 49 10.53 -6.68 -5.53
N SER A 50 9.79 -6.23 -6.55
CA SER A 50 10.18 -6.42 -7.94
C SER A 50 11.45 -5.64 -8.31
N ALA A 51 11.61 -4.44 -7.77
CA ALA A 51 12.82 -3.63 -7.95
C ALA A 51 14.02 -4.28 -7.25
N LEU A 52 13.86 -4.73 -6.01
CA LEU A 52 14.89 -5.49 -5.29
C LEU A 52 15.31 -6.74 -6.07
N TYR A 53 14.34 -7.51 -6.58
CA TYR A 53 14.61 -8.69 -7.39
C TYR A 53 15.40 -8.36 -8.66
N SER A 54 15.01 -7.28 -9.37
CA SER A 54 15.72 -6.80 -10.56
C SER A 54 17.15 -6.38 -10.24
N GLU A 55 17.36 -5.63 -9.16
CA GLU A 55 18.70 -5.22 -8.72
C GLU A 55 19.55 -6.45 -8.36
N MET A 56 18.98 -7.42 -7.65
CA MET A 56 19.66 -8.67 -7.32
C MET A 56 19.99 -9.50 -8.57
N GLN A 57 19.18 -9.47 -9.63
CA GLN A 57 19.52 -10.15 -10.89
C GLN A 57 20.64 -9.45 -11.67
N HIS A 58 20.76 -8.13 -11.55
CA HIS A 58 21.77 -7.34 -12.28
C HIS A 58 23.12 -7.27 -11.57
N LEU A 59 23.18 -7.63 -10.29
CA LEU A 59 24.44 -7.83 -9.59
C LEU A 59 25.26 -8.89 -10.35
N LYS A 60 26.51 -8.54 -10.67
CA LYS A 60 27.47 -9.47 -11.25
C LYS A 60 28.26 -10.15 -10.13
N MET A 61 28.83 -11.32 -10.40
CA MET A 61 29.71 -12.03 -9.45
C MET A 61 30.89 -11.17 -8.96
N GLU A 62 31.33 -10.18 -9.76
CA GLU A 62 32.44 -9.26 -9.44
C GLU A 62 32.03 -8.04 -8.60
N THR A 63 30.77 -7.94 -8.17
CA THR A 63 30.32 -6.81 -7.36
C THR A 63 30.85 -6.92 -5.93
N PHE A 64 31.42 -5.84 -5.38
CA PHE A 64 31.82 -5.81 -3.97
C PHE A 64 30.56 -5.85 -3.08
N ILE A 65 30.43 -6.92 -2.30
CA ILE A 65 29.36 -7.12 -1.31
C ILE A 65 29.98 -6.90 0.09
N PRO A 66 29.30 -6.25 1.05
CA PRO A 66 27.91 -5.78 1.04
C PRO A 66 27.69 -4.54 0.16
N VAL A 67 26.54 -4.52 -0.52
CA VAL A 67 26.06 -3.34 -1.26
C VAL A 67 24.98 -2.68 -0.43
N GLU A 68 25.22 -1.43 -0.05
CA GLU A 68 24.19 -0.56 0.53
C GLU A 68 24.04 0.67 -0.35
N ARG A 69 22.81 0.94 -0.79
CA ARG A 69 22.53 2.12 -1.62
C ARG A 69 21.12 2.65 -1.42
N GLU A 70 21.03 3.97 -1.51
CA GLU A 70 19.77 4.66 -1.66
C GLU A 70 19.34 4.70 -3.11
N MET A 71 18.05 4.52 -3.34
CA MET A 71 17.43 4.69 -4.65
C MET A 71 16.02 5.24 -4.53
N THR A 72 15.51 5.77 -5.64
CA THR A 72 14.13 6.22 -5.73
C THR A 72 13.37 5.29 -6.66
N ILE A 73 12.39 4.56 -6.11
CA ILE A 73 11.53 3.66 -6.87
C ILE A 73 10.14 4.29 -6.91
N ASN A 74 9.71 4.71 -8.11
CA ASN A 74 8.41 5.33 -8.33
C ASN A 74 8.09 6.46 -7.32
N HIS A 75 9.00 7.42 -7.18
CA HIS A 75 8.89 8.57 -6.25
C HIS A 75 8.97 8.23 -4.75
N HIS A 76 9.22 6.98 -4.39
CA HIS A 76 9.49 6.58 -3.02
C HIS A 76 10.99 6.41 -2.80
N HIS A 77 11.50 7.04 -1.74
CA HIS A 77 12.87 6.81 -1.27
C HIS A 77 12.97 5.43 -0.62
N ALA A 78 13.92 4.63 -1.10
CA ALA A 78 14.16 3.29 -0.61
C ALA A 78 15.65 3.06 -0.38
N TRP A 79 15.95 2.30 0.66
CA TRP A 79 17.29 1.82 1.00
C TRP A 79 17.38 0.35 0.65
N ILE A 80 18.37 -0.03 -0.14
CA ILE A 80 18.66 -1.43 -0.44
C ILE A 80 19.96 -1.84 0.25
N GLN A 81 19.93 -3.02 0.86
CA GLN A 81 21.07 -3.71 1.47
C GLN A 81 21.14 -5.11 0.88
N ILE A 82 22.28 -5.48 0.29
CA ILE A 82 22.51 -6.82 -0.26
C ILE A 82 23.77 -7.40 0.38
N GLU A 83 23.63 -8.60 0.93
CA GLU A 83 24.66 -9.35 1.63
C GLU A 83 24.88 -10.71 0.95
N ASP A 84 26.12 -11.18 1.01
CA ASP A 84 26.49 -12.52 0.60
C ASP A 84 26.37 -13.43 1.83
N ARG A 85 25.47 -14.41 1.76
CA ARG A 85 25.33 -15.44 2.78
C ARG A 85 25.55 -16.80 2.14
N ASN A 86 26.81 -17.22 2.10
CA ASN A 86 27.26 -18.51 1.58
C ASN A 86 26.97 -18.67 0.07
N ASP A 87 25.93 -19.39 -0.32
CA ASP A 87 25.57 -19.71 -1.72
C ASP A 87 24.34 -18.91 -2.21
N VAL A 88 23.83 -18.01 -1.36
CA VAL A 88 22.66 -17.18 -1.67
C VAL A 88 22.96 -15.71 -1.46
N TRP A 89 22.37 -14.87 -2.31
CA TRP A 89 22.29 -13.44 -2.08
C TRP A 89 21.08 -13.14 -1.21
N TYR A 90 21.32 -12.41 -0.12
CA TYR A 90 20.28 -11.91 0.76
C TYR A 90 20.14 -10.41 0.53
N GLY A 91 19.04 -10.02 -0.10
CA GLY A 91 18.72 -8.62 -0.34
C GLY A 91 17.56 -8.17 0.52
N CYS A 92 17.64 -6.98 1.09
CA CYS A 92 16.54 -6.31 1.77
C CYS A 92 16.35 -4.92 1.19
N ILE A 93 15.10 -4.49 1.09
CA ILE A 93 14.70 -3.13 0.73
C ILE A 93 13.86 -2.54 1.86
N ARG A 94 14.18 -1.32 2.28
CA ARG A 94 13.44 -0.54 3.29
C ARG A 94 12.90 0.74 2.68
N TRP A 95 11.66 1.09 2.98
CA TRP A 95 11.03 2.33 2.52
C TRP A 95 10.02 2.83 3.54
N ASN A 96 9.55 4.06 3.36
CA ASN A 96 8.39 4.58 4.11
C ASN A 96 7.13 4.38 3.29
N ASN A 97 6.14 3.68 3.86
CA ASN A 97 4.87 3.43 3.20
C ASN A 97 4.01 4.70 3.13
N VAL A 98 2.84 4.61 2.47
CA VAL A 98 1.90 5.73 2.34
C VAL A 98 1.27 6.18 3.66
N ARG A 99 1.46 5.41 4.75
CA ARG A 99 1.08 5.77 6.12
C ARG A 99 2.19 6.48 6.88
N GLY A 100 3.38 6.61 6.28
CA GLY A 100 4.58 7.15 6.93
C GLY A 100 5.27 6.16 7.87
N GLU A 101 4.91 4.89 7.82
CA GLU A 101 5.55 3.83 8.60
C GLU A 101 6.70 3.22 7.79
N SER A 102 7.80 2.88 8.46
CA SER A 102 8.93 2.20 7.82
C SER A 102 8.59 0.72 7.63
N GLU A 103 8.66 0.26 6.38
CA GLU A 103 8.47 -1.13 5.99
C GLU A 103 9.75 -1.69 5.37
N ASP A 104 9.96 -2.99 5.55
CA ASP A 104 11.03 -3.73 4.92
C ASP A 104 10.52 -5.01 4.23
N ALA A 105 11.22 -5.39 3.17
CA ALA A 105 11.00 -6.65 2.48
C ALA A 105 12.35 -7.24 2.09
N CYS A 106 12.50 -8.55 2.31
CA CYS A 106 13.75 -9.25 2.01
C CYS A 106 13.50 -10.43 1.09
N LEU A 107 14.49 -10.72 0.25
CA LEU A 107 14.50 -11.79 -0.71
C LEU A 107 15.80 -12.58 -0.61
N LEU A 108 15.70 -13.87 -0.90
CA LEU A 108 16.81 -14.78 -1.06
C LEU A 108 16.85 -15.19 -2.53
N ALA A 109 18.00 -15.02 -3.18
CA ALA A 109 18.22 -15.50 -4.54
C ALA A 109 19.44 -16.42 -4.57
N PRO A 110 19.40 -17.54 -5.31
CA PRO A 110 20.60 -18.34 -5.55
C PRO A 110 21.59 -17.52 -6.37
N LYS A 111 22.88 -17.73 -6.12
CA LYS A 111 23.93 -17.22 -7.01
C LYS A 111 23.82 -17.98 -8.33
N ASN A 112 23.36 -17.32 -9.38
CA ASN A 112 23.40 -17.91 -10.71
C ASN A 112 24.87 -17.85 -11.17
N GLU A 113 25.50 -19.02 -11.28
CA GLU A 113 26.82 -19.20 -11.90
C GLU A 113 26.83 -18.81 -13.39
#